data_AF-H1UUX3-F1
#
_entry.id   AF-H1UUX3-F1
#
_cell.length_a   1.000
_cell.length_b   1.000
_cell.length_c   1.000
_cell.angle_alpha   90.00
_cell.angle_beta   90.00
_cell.angle_gamma   90.00
#
_symmetry.space_group_name_H-M   'P 1'
#
loop_
_entity.id
_entity.type
_entity.pdbx_description
1 polymer ?
#
loop_
_entity_poly.entity_id
_entity_poly.type
_entity_poly.pdbx_seq_one_letter_code
_entity_poly.pdbx_strand_id
1 'polypeptide(L)'
;MASLGGNILPLDLDLKTTFAGLSAVALSGLLFSKLLSKDDADSNGSEAPGLLKSFLLFFYSCFIKPHSGDKKGNQQDALESFYKKQAGAYDATRKVLLQGREDMLALVVAQLKAKGPKKGDKAKRIWVDVGGGTGWNIEAMSSFVNVPEFFSS
;
A
#
# COMPACT_ATOMS: atom_id res chain seq x y z
N MET A 1 36.73 42.51 -45.17
CA MET A 1 35.76 42.75 -44.09
C MET A 1 35.21 41.42 -43.64
N ALA A 2 35.32 41.12 -42.35
CA ALA A 2 34.82 39.90 -41.73
C ALA A 2 33.34 40.06 -41.37
N SER A 3 32.57 38.96 -41.38
CA SER A 3 31.82 38.45 -40.21
C SER A 3 30.53 37.71 -40.59
N LEU A 4 30.53 36.43 -40.22
CA LEU A 4 29.43 35.56 -39.80
C LEU A 4 28.13 35.52 -40.63
N GLY A 5 28.11 34.59 -41.60
CA GLY A 5 26.88 33.88 -41.94
C GLY A 5 26.45 33.02 -40.75
N GLY A 6 25.30 33.37 -40.17
CA GLY A 6 24.66 32.56 -39.13
C GLY A 6 24.14 31.24 -39.73
N ASN A 7 24.76 30.13 -39.34
CA ASN A 7 24.23 28.79 -39.53
C ASN A 7 22.92 28.66 -38.73
N ILE A 8 21.78 28.80 -39.39
CA ILE A 8 20.53 28.23 -38.89
C ILE A 8 20.52 26.81 -39.46
N LEU A 9 20.82 25.82 -38.61
CA LEU A 9 20.80 24.40 -38.98
C LEU A 9 19.42 24.05 -39.58
N PRO A 10 19.34 23.51 -40.81
CA PRO A 10 18.14 22.82 -41.22
C PRO A 10 18.09 21.51 -40.43
N LEU A 11 17.03 21.35 -39.65
CA LEU A 11 16.73 20.13 -38.92
C LEU A 11 16.33 19.05 -39.95
N ASP A 12 17.32 18.49 -40.65
CA ASP A 12 17.13 17.45 -41.66
C ASP A 12 16.93 16.11 -40.95
N LEU A 13 15.73 15.91 -40.39
CA LEU A 13 15.36 14.61 -39.83
C LEU A 13 15.16 13.63 -40.98
N ASP A 14 16.19 12.81 -41.22
CA ASP A 14 16.11 11.66 -42.12
C ASP A 14 14.84 10.84 -41.82
N LEU A 15 14.08 10.52 -42.88
CA LEU A 15 12.79 9.85 -42.80
C LEU A 15 12.88 8.52 -42.03
N LYS A 16 14.03 7.85 -42.08
CA LYS A 16 14.29 6.64 -41.28
C LYS A 16 14.34 6.93 -39.78
N THR A 17 14.88 8.06 -39.39
CA THR A 17 14.99 8.48 -37.99
C THR A 17 13.63 8.90 -37.43
N THR A 18 12.79 9.56 -38.23
CA THR A 18 11.41 9.89 -37.82
C THR A 18 10.56 8.63 -37.70
N PHE A 19 10.67 7.69 -38.64
CA PHE A 19 9.94 6.43 -38.60
C PHE A 19 10.42 5.54 -37.44
N ALA A 20 11.72 5.51 -37.16
CA ALA A 20 12.27 4.79 -36.01
C ALA A 20 11.79 5.39 -34.69
N GLY A 21 11.75 6.72 -34.57
CA GLY A 21 11.19 7.42 -33.41
C GLY A 21 9.70 7.11 -33.20
N LEU A 22 8.88 7.21 -34.25
CA LEU A 22 7.45 6.86 -34.21
C LEU A 22 7.24 5.39 -33.83
N SER A 23 8.05 4.48 -34.38
CA SER A 23 7.97 3.05 -34.07
C SER A 23 8.36 2.77 -32.62
N ALA A 24 9.40 3.43 -32.11
CA ALA A 24 9.81 3.31 -30.71
C ALA A 24 8.72 3.84 -29.76
N VAL A 25 8.07 4.96 -30.09
CA VAL A 25 6.94 5.51 -29.32
C VAL A 25 5.72 4.58 -29.38
N ALA A 26 5.41 4.00 -30.53
CA ALA A 26 4.31 3.06 -30.68
C ALA A 26 4.56 1.76 -29.90
N LEU A 27 5.77 1.20 -29.97
CA LEU A 27 6.14 -0.01 -29.24
C LEU A 27 6.20 0.21 -27.73
N SER A 28 6.76 1.33 -27.29
CA SER A 28 6.74 1.69 -25.86
C SER A 28 5.34 1.96 -25.36
N GLY A 29 4.47 2.61 -26.15
CA GLY A 29 3.06 2.80 -25.86
C GLY A 29 2.28 1.47 -25.76
N LEU A 30 2.53 0.53 -26.67
CA LEU A 30 1.93 -0.81 -26.64
C LEU A 30 2.43 -1.67 -25.47
N LEU A 31 3.72 -1.55 -25.11
CA LEU A 31 4.28 -2.22 -23.95
C LEU A 31 3.71 -1.63 -22.65
N PHE A 32 3.62 -0.30 -22.55
CA PHE A 32 2.98 0.37 -21.42
C PHE A 32 1.50 0.01 -21.33
N SER A 33 0.77 -0.03 -22.44
CA SER A 33 -0.64 -0.39 -22.45
C SER A 33 -0.85 -1.84 -22.02
N LYS A 34 0.01 -2.78 -22.43
CA LYS A 34 -0.05 -4.16 -21.92
C LYS A 34 0.36 -4.29 -20.46
N LEU A 35 1.28 -3.46 -19.97
CA LEU A 35 1.63 -3.40 -18.54
C LEU A 35 0.44 -2.89 -17.71
N LEU A 36 -0.24 -1.84 -18.18
CA LEU A 36 -1.41 -1.24 -17.53
C LEU A 36 -2.65 -2.14 -17.63
N SER A 37 -2.92 -2.75 -18.79
CA SER A 37 -4.08 -3.63 -18.98
C SER A 37 -3.96 -4.99 -18.31
N LYS A 38 -2.75 -5.43 -17.93
CA LYS A 38 -2.57 -6.67 -17.17
C LYS A 38 -3.12 -6.55 -15.73
N ASP A 39 -3.27 -5.34 -15.22
CA ASP A 39 -3.87 -5.09 -13.90
C ASP A 39 -5.41 -5.08 -13.91
N ASP A 40 -6.06 -4.92 -15.07
CA ASP A 40 -7.54 -4.80 -15.17
C ASP A 40 -8.27 -6.12 -15.46
N ALA A 41 -7.54 -7.18 -15.85
CA ALA A 41 -8.14 -8.43 -16.34
C ALA A 41 -8.71 -9.37 -15.25
N ASP A 42 -8.48 -9.09 -13.97
CA ASP A 42 -9.00 -9.88 -12.83
C ASP A 42 -10.06 -9.13 -12.00
N SER A 43 -10.97 -8.40 -12.67
CA SER A 43 -12.06 -7.69 -11.98
C SER A 43 -13.41 -8.41 -12.09
N ASN A 44 -13.55 -9.49 -11.31
CA ASN A 44 -14.86 -9.96 -10.87
C ASN A 44 -14.81 -10.26 -9.36
N GLY A 45 -15.16 -9.26 -8.56
CA GLY A 45 -15.45 -9.38 -7.13
C GLY A 45 -14.37 -8.80 -6.22
N SER A 46 -14.60 -7.58 -5.69
CA SER A 46 -14.01 -7.06 -4.44
C SER A 46 -12.53 -7.33 -4.12
N GLU A 47 -11.66 -7.52 -5.12
CA GLU A 47 -10.27 -7.86 -4.88
C GLU A 47 -9.43 -6.60 -4.63
N ALA A 48 -8.51 -6.73 -3.67
CA ALA A 48 -7.64 -5.65 -3.22
C ALA A 48 -6.83 -5.07 -4.40
N PRO A 49 -6.61 -3.74 -4.45
CA PRO A 49 -5.85 -3.12 -5.54
C PRO A 49 -4.46 -3.75 -5.66
N GLY A 50 -4.02 -4.06 -6.88
CA GLY A 50 -2.66 -4.58 -7.15
C GLY A 50 -1.55 -3.71 -6.55
N LEU A 51 -0.34 -4.26 -6.37
CA LEU A 51 0.75 -3.61 -5.62
C LEU A 51 1.10 -2.21 -6.14
N LEU A 52 1.18 -2.01 -7.46
CA LEU A 52 1.46 -0.71 -8.06
C LEU A 52 0.32 0.29 -7.80
N LYS A 53 -0.93 -0.14 -7.99
CA LYS A 53 -2.12 0.65 -7.71
C LYS A 53 -2.20 1.02 -6.23
N SER A 54 -1.87 0.10 -5.33
CA SER A 54 -1.82 0.33 -3.89
C SER A 54 -0.73 1.33 -3.50
N PHE A 55 0.46 1.23 -4.11
CA PHE A 55 1.53 2.21 -3.92
C PHE A 55 1.12 3.61 -4.40
N LEU A 56 0.56 3.72 -5.60
CA LEU A 56 0.07 5.00 -6.13
C LEU A 56 -1.07 5.58 -5.29
N LEU A 57 -1.99 4.73 -4.81
CA LEU A 57 -3.09 5.14 -3.95
C LEU A 57 -2.59 5.61 -2.58
N PHE A 58 -1.59 4.93 -2.02
CA PHE A 58 -0.91 5.35 -0.79
C PHE A 58 -0.22 6.71 -0.99
N PHE A 59 0.60 6.85 -2.03
CA PHE A 59 1.31 8.10 -2.33
C PHE A 59 0.33 9.27 -2.50
N TYR A 60 -0.72 9.09 -3.31
CA TYR A 60 -1.75 10.10 -3.49
C TYR A 60 -2.44 10.44 -2.17
N SER A 61 -2.82 9.44 -1.37
CA SER A 61 -3.56 9.63 -0.13
C SER A 61 -2.75 10.32 0.97
N CYS A 62 -1.44 10.07 1.03
CA CYS A 62 -0.55 10.64 2.06
C CYS A 62 -0.03 12.03 1.68
N PHE A 63 0.28 12.27 0.39
CA PHE A 63 1.06 13.45 0.00
C PHE A 63 0.32 14.44 -0.90
N ILE A 64 -0.71 14.02 -1.64
CA ILE A 64 -1.37 14.87 -2.64
C ILE A 64 -2.80 15.22 -2.22
N LYS A 65 -3.53 14.27 -1.65
CA LYS A 65 -4.96 14.41 -1.39
C LYS A 65 -5.20 15.59 -0.43
N PRO A 66 -5.95 16.62 -0.85
CA PRO A 66 -6.31 17.71 0.04
C PRO A 66 -7.19 17.20 1.18
N HIS A 67 -6.81 17.53 2.40
CA HIS A 67 -7.57 17.25 3.61
C HIS A 67 -8.61 18.35 3.80
N SER A 68 -9.59 18.38 2.92
CA SER A 68 -10.76 19.23 3.13
C SER A 68 -11.67 18.49 4.11
N GLY A 69 -11.47 18.75 5.41
CA GLY A 69 -12.57 18.56 6.36
C GLY A 69 -13.77 19.32 5.83
N ASP A 70 -14.97 18.75 5.92
CA ASP A 70 -16.19 19.48 5.62
C ASP A 70 -16.10 20.87 6.25
N LYS A 71 -16.65 21.89 5.58
CA LYS A 71 -16.67 23.29 6.06
C LYS A 71 -17.31 23.46 7.46
N LYS A 72 -17.77 22.37 8.07
CA LYS A 72 -18.28 22.19 9.45
C LYS A 72 -17.22 21.87 10.52
N GLY A 73 -15.95 21.61 10.19
CA GLY A 73 -14.86 21.66 11.18
C GLY A 73 -14.80 20.55 12.24
N ASN A 74 -15.28 19.33 11.96
CA ASN A 74 -15.06 18.20 12.86
C ASN A 74 -13.74 17.48 12.53
N GLN A 75 -12.75 17.60 13.42
CA GLN A 75 -11.41 17.00 13.26
C GLN A 75 -11.46 15.47 13.20
N GLN A 76 -12.42 14.84 13.89
CA GLN A 76 -12.60 13.40 13.87
C GLN A 76 -12.97 12.91 12.47
N ASP A 77 -13.93 13.57 11.81
CA ASP A 77 -14.38 13.19 10.46
C ASP A 77 -13.25 13.35 9.45
N ALA A 78 -12.41 14.38 9.61
CA ALA A 78 -11.20 14.56 8.82
C ALA A 78 -10.22 13.37 8.99
N LEU A 79 -9.96 12.96 10.24
CA LEU A 79 -9.09 11.82 10.54
C LEU A 79 -9.66 10.49 10.03
N GLU A 80 -10.94 10.22 10.23
CA GLU A 80 -11.59 9.01 9.73
C GLU A 80 -11.55 8.95 8.18
N SER A 81 -11.78 10.09 7.51
CA SER A 81 -11.71 10.18 6.05
C SER A 81 -10.30 9.97 5.47
N PHE A 82 -9.26 10.23 6.27
CA PHE A 82 -7.87 9.97 5.92
C PHE A 82 -7.57 8.47 6.00
N TYR A 83 -7.80 7.86 7.17
CA TYR A 83 -7.50 6.46 7.41
C TYR A 83 -8.34 5.52 6.56
N LYS A 84 -9.63 5.83 6.34
CA LYS A 84 -10.53 5.01 5.52
C LYS A 84 -10.05 4.83 4.07
N LYS A 85 -9.46 5.88 3.47
CA LYS A 85 -8.96 5.78 2.08
C LYS A 85 -7.67 4.97 1.98
N GLN A 86 -6.88 4.93 3.04
CA GLN A 86 -5.60 4.23 3.06
C GLN A 86 -5.71 2.77 3.52
N ALA A 87 -6.75 2.43 4.29
CA ALA A 87 -6.98 1.09 4.81
C ALA A 87 -6.86 0.01 3.71
N GLY A 88 -7.59 0.13 2.60
CA GLY A 88 -7.53 -0.87 1.52
C GLY A 88 -6.14 -1.03 0.87
N ALA A 89 -5.43 0.07 0.62
CA ALA A 89 -4.07 0.01 0.06
C ALA A 89 -3.06 -0.57 1.07
N TYR A 90 -3.24 -0.25 2.35
CA TYR A 90 -2.42 -0.79 3.43
C TYR A 90 -2.64 -2.31 3.57
N ASP A 91 -3.89 -2.77 3.51
CA ASP A 91 -4.25 -4.18 3.57
C ASP A 91 -3.69 -4.98 2.37
N ALA A 92 -3.68 -4.38 1.18
CA ALA A 92 -3.10 -5.01 -0.01
C ALA A 92 -1.58 -5.17 0.07
N THR A 93 -0.89 -4.22 0.71
CA THR A 93 0.59 -4.14 0.72
C THR A 93 1.22 -4.69 1.99
N ARG A 94 0.45 -4.89 3.07
CA ARG A 94 0.99 -5.27 4.39
C ARG A 94 1.84 -6.53 4.38
N LYS A 95 1.50 -7.55 3.58
CA LYS A 95 2.28 -8.80 3.55
C LYS A 95 3.71 -8.57 3.08
N VAL A 96 3.90 -7.60 2.18
CA VAL A 96 5.22 -7.23 1.68
C VAL A 96 5.92 -6.27 2.65
N LEU A 97 5.20 -5.31 3.23
CA LEU A 97 5.77 -4.28 4.10
C LEU A 97 6.05 -4.76 5.53
N LEU A 98 5.28 -5.72 6.04
CA LEU A 98 5.26 -6.13 7.45
C LEU A 98 5.68 -7.59 7.59
N GLN A 99 6.81 -7.93 6.98
CA GLN A 99 7.40 -9.26 7.05
C GLN A 99 7.71 -9.65 8.50
N GLY A 100 7.53 -10.92 8.83
CA GLY A 100 7.78 -11.46 10.17
C GLY A 100 6.74 -11.07 11.23
N ARG A 101 5.69 -10.32 10.87
CA ARG A 101 4.63 -9.96 11.82
C ARG A 101 3.92 -11.19 12.36
N GLU A 102 3.51 -12.12 11.49
CA GLU A 102 2.81 -13.35 11.89
C GLU A 102 3.71 -14.25 12.75
N ASP A 103 4.99 -14.39 12.38
CA ASP A 103 5.98 -15.13 13.16
C ASP A 103 6.17 -14.52 14.56
N MET A 104 6.21 -13.19 14.65
CA MET A 104 6.29 -12.50 15.94
C MET A 104 5.05 -12.80 16.81
N LEU A 105 3.85 -12.78 16.24
CA LEU A 105 2.62 -13.16 16.96
C LEU A 105 2.69 -14.62 17.45
N ALA A 106 3.17 -15.54 16.61
CA ALA A 106 3.36 -16.94 16.97
C ALA A 106 4.37 -17.10 18.13
N LEU A 107 5.50 -16.40 18.07
CA LEU A 107 6.53 -16.41 19.12
C LEU A 107 6.02 -15.85 20.44
N VAL A 108 5.25 -14.75 20.40
CA VAL A 108 4.60 -14.18 21.58
C VAL A 108 3.65 -15.19 22.22
N VAL A 109 2.81 -15.85 21.42
CA VAL A 109 1.92 -16.90 21.92
C VAL A 109 2.70 -18.06 22.53
N ALA A 110 3.75 -18.53 21.87
CA ALA A 110 4.60 -19.62 22.38
C ALA A 110 5.23 -19.23 23.72
N GLN A 111 5.73 -18.00 23.85
CA GLN A 111 6.31 -17.50 25.09
C GLN A 111 5.27 -17.34 26.21
N LEU A 112 4.06 -16.87 25.89
CA LEU A 112 2.96 -16.75 26.86
C LEU A 112 2.50 -18.11 27.38
N LYS A 113 2.46 -19.14 26.51
CA LYS A 113 2.18 -20.52 26.90
C LYS A 113 3.31 -21.10 27.76
N ALA A 114 4.56 -20.89 27.37
CA ALA A 114 5.74 -21.41 28.09
C ALA A 114 5.93 -20.80 29.49
N LYS A 115 5.63 -19.50 29.66
CA LYS A 115 5.72 -18.84 30.96
C LYS A 115 4.72 -19.39 31.99
N GLY A 116 3.60 -19.96 31.52
CA GLY A 116 2.53 -20.48 32.38
C GLY A 116 1.94 -19.44 33.33
N PRO A 117 0.91 -19.78 34.10
CA PRO A 117 0.51 -18.98 35.25
C PRO A 117 1.61 -19.09 36.32
N LYS A 118 2.14 -17.95 36.79
CA LYS A 118 3.05 -17.96 37.93
C LYS A 118 2.32 -18.49 39.16
N LYS A 119 2.97 -19.37 39.93
CA LYS A 119 2.39 -19.99 41.13
C LYS A 119 1.98 -18.88 42.11
N GLY A 120 0.67 -18.68 42.30
CA GLY A 120 0.11 -17.65 43.19
C GLY A 120 -0.48 -16.42 42.49
N ASP A 121 -0.21 -16.22 41.20
CA ASP A 121 -0.73 -15.10 40.41
C ASP A 121 -1.90 -15.55 39.53
N LYS A 122 -3.12 -15.07 39.84
CA LYS A 122 -4.22 -15.01 38.88
C LYS A 122 -3.98 -13.86 37.89
N ALA A 123 -2.78 -13.81 37.29
CA ALA A 123 -2.40 -12.70 36.43
C ALA A 123 -3.17 -12.79 35.11
N LYS A 124 -4.24 -12.02 35.03
CA LYS A 124 -5.06 -11.89 33.83
C LYS A 124 -4.21 -11.42 32.66
N ARG A 125 -4.25 -12.12 31.54
CA ARG A 125 -3.53 -11.69 30.33
C ARG A 125 -4.30 -10.57 29.65
N ILE A 126 -3.66 -9.43 29.36
CA ILE A 126 -4.29 -8.30 28.67
C ILE A 126 -3.55 -8.07 27.35
N TRP A 127 -4.31 -7.96 26.26
CA TRP A 127 -3.82 -7.59 24.93
C TRP A 127 -4.23 -6.15 24.62
N VAL A 128 -3.26 -5.33 24.19
CA VAL A 128 -3.49 -3.93 23.77
C VAL A 128 -2.93 -3.76 22.36
N ASP A 129 -3.81 -3.51 21.39
CA ASP A 129 -3.44 -3.30 19.98
C ASP A 129 -3.43 -1.81 19.65
N VAL A 130 -2.24 -1.20 19.67
CA VAL A 130 -2.09 0.23 19.38
C VAL A 130 -2.08 0.45 17.88
N GLY A 131 -3.02 1.26 17.40
CA GLY A 131 -3.17 1.50 15.96
C GLY A 131 -3.79 0.31 15.22
N GLY A 132 -4.74 -0.39 15.86
CA GLY A 132 -5.36 -1.60 15.32
C GLY A 132 -6.01 -1.45 13.94
N GLY A 133 -6.35 -0.23 13.52
CA GLY A 133 -6.73 0.08 12.15
C GLY A 133 -7.87 -0.80 11.64
N THR A 134 -7.60 -1.66 10.65
CA THR A 134 -8.59 -2.58 10.07
C THR A 134 -8.93 -3.80 10.94
N GLY A 135 -8.31 -3.94 12.12
CA GLY A 135 -8.52 -5.09 13.02
C GLY A 135 -7.67 -6.31 12.67
N TRP A 136 -6.82 -6.23 11.65
CA TRP A 136 -6.09 -7.38 11.11
C TRP A 136 -5.20 -8.09 12.13
N ASN A 137 -4.59 -7.38 13.09
CA ASN A 137 -3.76 -8.02 14.11
C ASN A 137 -4.54 -8.99 15.00
N ILE A 138 -5.81 -8.68 15.29
CA ILE A 138 -6.69 -9.54 16.10
C ILE A 138 -7.09 -10.77 15.28
N GLU A 139 -7.39 -10.59 14.00
CA GLU A 139 -7.68 -11.67 13.07
C GLU A 139 -6.47 -12.60 12.89
N ALA A 140 -5.28 -12.04 12.68
CA ALA A 140 -4.04 -12.79 12.58
C ALA A 140 -3.73 -13.55 13.88
N MET A 141 -3.91 -12.91 15.04
CA MET A 141 -3.74 -13.56 16.34
C MET A 141 -4.71 -14.74 16.55
N SER A 142 -5.92 -14.65 15.98
CA SER A 142 -6.92 -15.73 16.06
C SER A 142 -6.48 -17.01 15.36
N SER A 143 -5.46 -16.94 14.51
CA SER A 143 -4.83 -18.13 13.91
C SER A 143 -3.95 -18.90 14.90
N PHE A 144 -3.53 -18.29 16.01
CA PHE A 144 -2.61 -18.90 16.99
C PHE A 144 -3.28 -19.26 18.33
N VAL A 145 -4.32 -18.51 18.72
CA VAL A 145 -5.10 -18.72 19.95
C VAL A 145 -6.55 -18.32 19.77
N ASN A 146 -7.46 -18.89 20.57
CA ASN A 146 -8.81 -18.34 20.73
C ASN A 146 -8.70 -17.00 21.48
N VAL A 147 -8.68 -15.88 20.76
CA VAL A 147 -8.44 -14.55 21.33
C VAL A 147 -9.45 -14.20 22.45
N PRO A 148 -10.77 -14.37 22.28
CA PRO A 148 -11.74 -14.11 23.34
C PRO A 148 -11.45 -14.87 24.63
N GLU A 149 -11.10 -16.15 24.54
CA GLU A 149 -10.88 -17.00 25.72
C GLU A 149 -9.48 -16.79 26.32
N PHE A 150 -8.44 -16.76 25.49
CA PHE A 150 -7.03 -16.78 25.89
C PHE A 150 -6.60 -15.54 26.71
N PHE A 151 -7.24 -14.40 26.47
CA PHE A 151 -7.02 -13.14 27.20
C PHE A 151 -8.15 -12.80 28.19
N SER A 152 -9.14 -13.68 28.37
CA SER A 152 -10.21 -13.47 29.37
C SER A 152 -9.85 -13.99 30.76
N SER A 153 -8.96 -14.98 30.83
CA SER A 153 -8.50 -15.69 32.03
C SER A 153 -7.50 -14.89 32.87
#